data_AF-A0A2A3EMR7-F1
#
_entry.id   AF-A0A2A3EMR7-F1
#
_cell.length_a   1.000
_cell.length_b   1.000
_cell.length_c   1.000
_cell.angle_alpha   90.00
_cell.angle_beta   90.00
_cell.angle_gamma   90.00
#
_symmetry.space_group_name_H-M   'P 1'
#
loop_
_entity.id
_entity.type
_entity.pdbx_description
1 polymer ?
#
loop_
_entity_poly.entity_id
_entity_poly.type
_entity_poly.pdbx_seq_one_letter_code
_entity_poly.pdbx_strand_id
1 'polypeptide(L)'
;MSGVYKQALKSLQPGTQNALVIVNNGDRSVWTFTLRDSIEDSINVTIWGSIQFVRKLFSSFHIGSVVEVINPKVIARRPEDRNELFMPWVSSACSLTVNEGNALVQIHDAPTRAKYEPLLMLPIKNLNGLRTLKSIFENLEALRDQYVDILVVVTFISDIRNVVTRDGRDIKFRNFEAIDGSTDEVVSLMLWEDEWIEKAALWEPKRTVLLLVDVRIAYDNFKKKTVLSTARKTMITENPNISQTTTIRNAVQFYEHDIMSGNFVTPNPDTITSVMTIQEISEKLNRKTKQGERIQFATILKAYVMDINVENLNPGIISIRCALCKKIIPDNRDSCMNLECPSGNGTRVPLNIMSLNLKVNLRDSTGYLIGCRLFGDTAERVLGCTVNEFQEMILPQRTELKWKYTLEKCDIRLHVLGSNKAFEILHAQDCLKYIVSLMYNCDNVIVSSVAYTAMHYVHIGFQYILKEEIIELTNATIKRNFSFEDSYFIWLLALLSSEISCHIYLYSVIPLIIDYLYENSINDITSIIEITACIRILANIVQETSGRLAKYLLENSKYSLSNLKILLNKLLLCQYVHIRKETLWLIGNLYNHNSVDIKKIIQEVISESVLKQTVLYTIQQYQ
;
A
#
# COMPACT_ATOMS: atom_id res chain seq x y z
N MET A 1 -12.91 -55.07 22.56
CA MET A 1 -13.00 -53.59 22.54
C MET A 1 -11.59 -53.04 22.67
N SER A 2 -10.89 -52.81 21.56
CA SER A 2 -9.58 -52.15 21.57
C SER A 2 -9.81 -50.65 21.77
N GLY A 3 -9.47 -50.14 22.94
CA GLY A 3 -9.57 -48.71 23.24
C GLY A 3 -8.75 -47.91 22.23
N VAL A 4 -9.31 -46.79 21.76
CA VAL A 4 -8.55 -45.79 20.99
C VAL A 4 -7.65 -45.08 21.99
N TYR A 5 -6.37 -45.43 22.03
CA TYR A 5 -5.39 -44.79 22.90
C TYR A 5 -4.68 -43.66 22.14
N LYS A 6 -4.66 -42.47 22.72
CA LYS A 6 -3.89 -41.33 22.18
C LYS A 6 -2.39 -41.61 22.34
N GLN A 7 -1.63 -41.48 21.25
CA GLN A 7 -0.19 -41.71 21.24
C GLN A 7 0.55 -40.43 20.80
N ALA A 8 1.71 -40.19 21.39
CA ALA A 8 2.60 -39.08 21.00
C ALA A 8 3.37 -39.46 19.74
N LEU A 9 3.73 -38.48 18.89
CA LEU A 9 4.44 -38.75 17.63
C LEU A 9 5.74 -39.52 17.84
N LYS A 10 6.51 -39.19 18.89
CA LYS A 10 7.75 -39.89 19.26
C LYS A 10 7.59 -41.37 19.63
N SER A 11 6.37 -41.82 19.93
CA SER A 11 6.10 -43.20 20.37
C SER A 11 5.66 -44.13 19.24
N LEU A 12 5.48 -43.61 18.02
CA LEU A 12 5.01 -44.40 16.87
C LEU A 12 6.10 -45.37 16.37
N GLN A 13 5.70 -46.61 16.07
CA GLN A 13 6.57 -47.65 15.50
C GLN A 13 6.01 -48.18 14.17
N PRO A 14 6.87 -48.53 13.19
CA PRO A 14 6.45 -49.12 11.92
C PRO A 14 5.66 -50.42 12.11
N GLY A 15 4.66 -50.66 11.26
CA GLY A 15 3.88 -51.91 11.31
C GLY A 15 2.70 -51.89 12.27
N THR A 16 2.44 -50.75 12.92
CA THR A 16 1.21 -50.54 13.68
C THR A 16 0.08 -50.23 12.70
N GLN A 17 -0.89 -51.16 12.63
CA GLN A 17 -1.99 -51.34 11.65
C GLN A 17 -1.71 -52.13 10.37
N ASN A 18 -2.54 -53.18 10.21
CA ASN A 18 -2.71 -53.96 8.98
C ASN A 18 -3.81 -53.34 8.12
N ALA A 19 -3.51 -52.99 6.86
CA ALA A 19 -4.52 -52.61 5.88
C ALA A 19 -4.25 -53.31 4.55
N LEU A 20 -5.26 -54.05 4.08
CA LEU A 20 -5.36 -54.70 2.78
C LEU A 20 -5.66 -53.63 1.71
N VAL A 21 -4.87 -53.56 0.65
CA VAL A 21 -5.10 -52.62 -0.47
C VAL A 21 -5.92 -53.33 -1.55
N ILE A 22 -7.19 -52.96 -1.70
CA ILE A 22 -7.97 -53.32 -2.90
C ILE A 22 -7.76 -52.20 -3.93
N VAL A 23 -7.21 -52.55 -5.09
CA VAL A 23 -6.99 -51.63 -6.21
C VAL A 23 -8.29 -51.54 -7.01
N ASN A 24 -9.02 -50.43 -6.87
CA ASN A 24 -10.09 -50.05 -7.80
C ASN A 24 -9.57 -48.99 -8.78
N ASN A 25 -9.73 -49.27 -10.08
CA ASN A 25 -9.31 -48.45 -11.23
C ASN A 25 -10.23 -47.23 -11.41
N GLY A 26 -10.04 -46.19 -10.59
CA GLY A 26 -10.64 -44.87 -10.78
C GLY A 26 -9.63 -43.75 -10.48
N ASP A 27 -9.92 -42.52 -10.90
CA ASP A 27 -9.03 -41.37 -10.67
C ASP A 27 -8.79 -41.16 -9.17
N ARG A 28 -7.51 -41.17 -8.78
CA ARG A 28 -7.05 -41.02 -7.39
C ARG A 28 -6.40 -39.66 -7.20
N SER A 29 -6.65 -39.04 -6.05
CA SER A 29 -5.96 -37.83 -5.61
C SER A 29 -5.07 -38.13 -4.40
N VAL A 30 -4.04 -37.30 -4.24
CA VAL A 30 -3.13 -37.33 -3.10
C VAL A 30 -3.05 -35.94 -2.48
N TRP A 31 -2.97 -35.88 -1.16
CA TRP A 31 -2.69 -34.65 -0.43
C TRP A 31 -1.72 -34.95 0.72
N THR A 32 -0.77 -34.05 0.94
CA THR A 32 0.30 -34.22 1.92
C THR A 32 0.39 -33.00 2.81
N PHE A 33 0.62 -33.22 4.09
CA PHE A 33 0.86 -32.16 5.07
C PHE A 33 1.75 -32.67 6.21
N THR A 34 2.24 -31.74 7.02
CA THR A 34 3.09 -32.04 8.18
C THR A 34 2.33 -31.76 9.47
N LEU A 35 2.43 -32.67 10.44
CA LEU A 35 1.91 -32.50 11.79
C LEU A 35 3.03 -32.26 12.78
N ARG A 36 2.68 -31.55 13.85
CA ARG A 36 3.56 -31.27 14.99
C ARG A 36 2.74 -31.34 16.27
N ASP A 37 3.22 -32.11 17.26
CA ASP A 37 2.55 -32.24 18.57
C ASP A 37 3.41 -31.68 19.73
N SER A 38 4.70 -31.40 19.48
CA SER A 38 5.65 -30.86 20.46
C SER A 38 6.64 -29.88 19.83
N ILE A 39 7.54 -29.31 20.64
CA ILE A 39 8.63 -28.45 20.17
C ILE A 39 9.59 -29.25 19.27
N GLU A 40 9.79 -30.54 19.50
CA GLU A 40 10.82 -31.34 18.82
C GLU A 40 10.22 -32.34 17.82
N ASP A 41 8.95 -32.68 17.97
CA ASP A 41 8.33 -33.81 17.29
C ASP A 41 7.41 -33.37 16.13
N SER A 42 7.76 -33.79 14.92
CA SER A 42 6.99 -33.58 13.70
C SER A 42 6.95 -34.83 12.82
N ILE A 43 5.89 -34.97 12.02
CA ILE A 43 5.70 -36.12 11.12
C ILE A 43 4.99 -35.71 9.83
N ASN A 44 5.35 -36.34 8.71
CA ASN A 44 4.65 -36.16 7.43
C ASN A 44 3.46 -37.11 7.32
N VAL A 45 2.36 -36.63 6.75
CA VAL A 45 1.13 -37.37 6.50
C VAL A 45 0.81 -37.33 5.01
N THR A 46 0.47 -38.49 4.45
CA THR A 46 -0.01 -38.62 3.06
C THR A 46 -1.42 -39.22 3.05
N ILE A 47 -2.35 -38.53 2.39
CA ILE A 47 -3.73 -38.97 2.21
C ILE A 47 -3.91 -39.49 0.79
N TRP A 48 -4.47 -40.70 0.66
CA TRP A 48 -4.89 -41.30 -0.62
C TRP A 48 -6.40 -41.56 -0.62
N GLY A 49 -7.05 -41.16 -1.70
CA GLY A 49 -8.48 -41.43 -1.88
C GLY A 49 -9.00 -40.90 -3.21
N SER A 50 -10.33 -40.88 -3.33
CA SER A 50 -11.05 -40.25 -4.42
C SER A 50 -10.81 -38.73 -4.46
N ILE A 51 -10.95 -38.12 -5.64
CA ILE A 51 -10.82 -36.66 -5.83
C ILE A 51 -11.75 -35.90 -4.87
N GLN A 52 -13.00 -36.37 -4.70
CA GLN A 52 -13.99 -35.73 -3.86
C GLN A 52 -13.61 -35.78 -2.38
N PHE A 53 -13.14 -36.93 -1.90
CA PHE A 53 -12.68 -37.12 -0.52
C PHE A 53 -11.48 -36.22 -0.21
N VAL A 54 -10.44 -36.25 -1.04
CA VAL A 54 -9.23 -35.44 -0.84
C VAL A 54 -9.55 -33.95 -0.91
N ARG A 55 -10.37 -33.51 -1.88
CA ARG A 55 -10.78 -32.11 -2.01
C ARG A 55 -11.57 -31.63 -0.79
N LYS A 56 -12.44 -32.47 -0.23
CA LYS A 56 -13.19 -32.16 0.99
C LYS A 56 -12.23 -31.90 2.16
N LEU A 57 -11.27 -32.79 2.39
CA LEU A 57 -10.28 -32.62 3.47
C LEU A 57 -9.42 -31.38 3.23
N PHE A 58 -8.89 -31.19 2.02
CA PHE A 58 -8.11 -30.01 1.65
C PHE A 58 -8.85 -28.70 1.92
N SER A 59 -10.15 -28.64 1.63
CA SER A 59 -10.97 -27.44 1.90
C SER A 59 -11.35 -27.25 3.38
N SER A 60 -11.20 -28.28 4.22
CA SER A 60 -11.70 -28.28 5.61
C SER A 60 -10.62 -28.00 6.65
N PHE A 61 -9.34 -28.15 6.28
CA PHE A 61 -8.21 -28.01 7.20
C PHE A 61 -7.25 -26.97 6.65
N HIS A 62 -6.71 -26.16 7.56
CA HIS A 62 -5.77 -25.09 7.24
C HIS A 62 -4.50 -25.18 8.07
N ILE A 63 -3.41 -24.53 7.64
CA ILE A 63 -2.23 -24.30 8.47
C ILE A 63 -2.67 -23.70 9.82
N GLY A 64 -2.37 -24.43 10.90
CA GLY A 64 -2.79 -24.09 12.26
C GLY A 64 -4.04 -24.83 12.77
N SER A 65 -4.73 -25.60 11.93
CA SER A 65 -5.74 -26.55 12.38
C SER A 65 -5.10 -27.62 13.26
N VAL A 66 -5.68 -27.84 14.44
CA VAL A 66 -5.32 -28.96 15.31
C VAL A 66 -6.22 -30.13 14.96
N VAL A 67 -5.63 -31.26 14.62
CA VAL A 67 -6.35 -32.43 14.09
C VAL A 67 -5.99 -33.70 14.84
N GLU A 68 -6.90 -34.68 14.76
CA GLU A 68 -6.67 -36.05 15.17
C GLU A 68 -6.60 -36.93 13.92
N VAL A 69 -5.55 -37.75 13.83
CA VAL A 69 -5.44 -38.78 12.80
C VAL A 69 -5.76 -40.12 13.46
N ILE A 70 -6.91 -40.67 13.12
CA ILE A 70 -7.43 -41.91 13.70
C ILE A 70 -7.14 -43.04 12.71
N ASN A 71 -6.57 -44.13 13.24
CA ASN A 71 -6.25 -45.31 12.47
C ASN A 71 -5.35 -45.05 11.23
N PRO A 72 -4.26 -44.26 11.33
CA PRO A 72 -3.31 -44.17 10.23
C PRO A 72 -2.44 -45.41 10.12
N LYS A 73 -2.03 -45.75 8.89
CA LYS A 73 -0.94 -46.69 8.67
C LYS A 73 0.39 -46.01 8.95
N VAL A 74 1.19 -46.57 9.86
CA VAL A 74 2.53 -46.07 10.21
C VAL A 74 3.59 -46.78 9.37
N ILE A 75 4.37 -46.02 8.60
CA ILE A 75 5.39 -46.52 7.68
C ILE A 75 6.75 -45.96 8.09
N ALA A 76 7.80 -46.79 8.11
CA ALA A 76 9.17 -46.34 8.31
C ALA A 76 9.60 -45.47 7.10
N ARG A 77 10.13 -44.28 7.38
CA ARG A 77 10.73 -43.43 6.34
C ARG A 77 12.06 -44.01 5.91
N ARG A 78 12.34 -43.92 4.62
CA ARG A 78 13.62 -44.35 4.03
C ARG A 78 14.21 -43.13 3.33
N PRO A 79 15.25 -42.48 3.88
CA PRO A 79 15.83 -41.27 3.29
C PRO A 79 16.31 -41.45 1.84
N GLU A 80 16.61 -42.70 1.45
CA GLU A 80 16.99 -43.12 0.10
C GLU A 80 15.83 -43.00 -0.92
N ASP A 81 14.58 -42.95 -0.46
CA ASP A 81 13.40 -42.95 -1.33
C ASP A 81 13.30 -41.61 -2.08
N ARG A 82 13.17 -41.66 -3.41
CA ARG A 82 13.06 -40.47 -4.25
C ARG A 82 11.93 -39.52 -3.84
N ASN A 83 10.87 -40.04 -3.26
CA ASN A 83 9.74 -39.23 -2.81
C ASN A 83 10.10 -38.37 -1.59
N GLU A 84 11.00 -38.82 -0.71
CA GLU A 84 11.46 -38.07 0.46
C GLU A 84 12.21 -36.79 0.07
N LEU A 85 12.83 -36.76 -1.11
CA LEU A 85 13.53 -35.56 -1.64
C LEU A 85 12.61 -34.34 -1.81
N PHE A 86 11.31 -34.58 -1.95
CA PHE A 86 10.28 -33.56 -2.17
C PHE A 86 9.39 -33.32 -0.95
N MET A 87 9.63 -34.02 0.17
CA MET A 87 8.87 -33.85 1.39
C MET A 87 9.57 -32.88 2.34
N PRO A 88 8.81 -32.07 3.11
CA PRO A 88 9.38 -31.29 4.20
C PRO A 88 10.19 -32.16 5.17
N TRP A 89 11.29 -31.60 5.66
CA TRP A 89 12.03 -32.25 6.74
C TRP A 89 11.14 -32.35 8.00
N VAL A 90 11.16 -33.52 8.64
CA VAL A 90 10.48 -33.79 9.92
C VAL A 90 11.36 -34.67 10.79
N SER A 91 11.17 -34.59 12.12
CA SER A 91 11.99 -35.29 13.10
C SER A 91 11.65 -36.77 13.25
N SER A 92 10.40 -37.19 12.96
CA SER A 92 10.01 -38.59 13.04
C SER A 92 10.70 -39.44 11.96
N ALA A 93 11.18 -40.62 12.36
CA ALA A 93 11.64 -41.68 11.46
C ALA A 93 10.49 -42.43 10.77
N CYS A 94 9.24 -42.08 11.08
CA CYS A 94 8.04 -42.64 10.47
C CYS A 94 7.27 -41.59 9.67
N SER A 95 6.37 -42.04 8.81
CA SER A 95 5.36 -41.24 8.12
C SER A 95 3.99 -41.88 8.28
N LEU A 96 2.94 -41.08 8.25
CA LEU A 96 1.56 -41.57 8.33
C LEU A 96 0.94 -41.65 6.94
N THR A 97 0.24 -42.75 6.66
CA THR A 97 -0.59 -42.88 5.47
C THR A 97 -2.05 -43.06 5.88
N VAL A 98 -2.91 -42.19 5.34
CA VAL A 98 -4.35 -42.20 5.54
C VAL A 98 -4.98 -42.65 4.22
N ASN A 99 -5.71 -43.76 4.25
CA ASN A 99 -6.46 -44.24 3.08
C ASN A 99 -7.95 -44.05 3.33
N GLU A 100 -8.66 -43.53 2.33
CA GLU A 100 -10.12 -43.42 2.35
C GLU A 100 -10.77 -44.74 2.78
N GLY A 101 -11.71 -44.66 3.74
CA GLY A 101 -12.44 -45.81 4.29
C GLY A 101 -11.74 -46.53 5.45
N ASN A 102 -10.42 -46.41 5.60
CA ASN A 102 -9.65 -47.13 6.63
C ASN A 102 -9.13 -46.22 7.77
N ALA A 103 -8.91 -44.95 7.46
CA ALA A 103 -8.35 -43.95 8.36
C ALA A 103 -9.14 -42.64 8.27
N LEU A 104 -9.14 -41.84 9.34
CA LEU A 104 -9.87 -40.58 9.42
C LEU A 104 -8.96 -39.45 9.90
N VAL A 105 -9.15 -38.26 9.32
CA VAL A 105 -8.61 -37.01 9.86
C VAL A 105 -9.80 -36.15 10.28
N GLN A 106 -9.80 -35.68 11.53
CA GLN A 106 -10.87 -34.84 12.07
C GLN A 106 -10.30 -33.69 12.91
N ILE A 107 -11.09 -32.63 13.11
CA ILE A 107 -10.70 -31.50 13.95
C ILE A 107 -10.60 -31.97 15.42
N HIS A 108 -9.53 -31.59 16.09
CA HIS A 108 -9.39 -31.79 17.53
C HIS A 108 -10.13 -30.66 18.27
N ASP A 109 -11.39 -30.91 18.59
CA ASP A 109 -12.24 -29.96 19.30
C ASP A 109 -12.27 -30.23 20.81
N ALA A 110 -11.15 -29.90 21.48
CA ALA A 110 -11.03 -30.00 22.93
C ALA A 110 -10.27 -28.79 23.49
N PRO A 111 -10.48 -28.41 24.78
CA PRO A 111 -9.78 -27.29 25.41
C PRO A 111 -8.25 -27.41 25.33
N THR A 112 -7.72 -28.63 25.23
CA THR A 112 -6.28 -28.87 25.05
C THR A 112 -5.73 -28.39 23.71
N ARG A 113 -6.56 -27.93 22.77
CA ARG A 113 -6.16 -27.34 21.49
C ARG A 113 -5.19 -26.17 21.66
N ALA A 114 -5.45 -25.28 22.62
CA ALA A 114 -4.70 -24.03 22.79
C ALA A 114 -3.19 -24.27 23.04
N LYS A 115 -2.81 -25.42 23.59
CA LYS A 115 -1.39 -25.76 23.85
C LYS A 115 -0.57 -25.93 22.58
N TYR A 116 -1.20 -26.17 21.42
CA TYR A 116 -0.50 -26.38 20.16
C TYR A 116 -0.33 -25.08 19.36
N GLU A 117 -1.09 -24.02 19.67
CA GLU A 117 -1.03 -22.74 18.94
C GLU A 117 0.38 -22.11 18.94
N PRO A 118 1.12 -22.08 20.07
CA PRO A 118 2.48 -21.52 20.08
C PRO A 118 3.47 -22.26 19.17
N LEU A 119 3.21 -23.53 18.84
CA LEU A 119 4.11 -24.34 18.02
C LEU A 119 4.22 -23.84 16.57
N LEU A 120 3.24 -23.05 16.10
CA LEU A 120 3.27 -22.43 14.77
C LEU A 120 4.35 -21.36 14.62
N MET A 121 4.78 -20.75 15.73
CA MET A 121 5.86 -19.76 15.74
C MET A 121 7.23 -20.39 16.03
N LEU A 122 7.32 -21.71 16.15
CA LEU A 122 8.60 -22.38 16.43
C LEU A 122 9.21 -22.93 15.14
N PRO A 123 10.54 -22.79 14.93
CA PRO A 123 11.22 -23.46 13.83
C PRO A 123 10.94 -24.97 13.81
N ILE A 124 10.77 -25.56 12.63
CA ILE A 124 10.55 -27.01 12.49
C ILE A 124 11.83 -27.83 12.68
N LYS A 125 12.99 -27.25 12.37
CA LYS A 125 14.32 -27.84 12.53
C LYS A 125 15.28 -26.86 13.18
N ASN A 126 16.43 -27.36 13.64
CA ASN A 126 17.48 -26.53 14.22
C ASN A 126 18.04 -25.53 13.18
N LEU A 127 18.30 -24.29 13.63
CA LEU A 127 18.75 -23.17 12.81
C LEU A 127 20.27 -23.10 12.56
N ASN A 128 21.04 -24.13 12.91
CA ASN A 128 22.49 -24.17 12.68
C ASN A 128 22.90 -23.97 11.19
N GLY A 129 21.98 -24.21 10.26
CA GLY A 129 22.19 -24.05 8.82
C GLY A 129 21.73 -22.71 8.24
N LEU A 130 21.31 -21.75 9.07
CA LEU A 130 20.79 -20.47 8.61
C LEU A 130 21.85 -19.69 7.84
N ARG A 131 21.54 -19.28 6.61
CA ARG A 131 22.41 -18.49 5.75
C ARG A 131 21.87 -17.07 5.59
N THR A 132 22.78 -16.12 5.46
CA THR A 132 22.43 -14.75 5.10
C THR A 132 22.24 -14.63 3.58
N LEU A 133 21.41 -13.68 3.15
CA LEU A 133 21.21 -13.37 1.74
C LEU A 133 22.52 -12.95 1.08
N LYS A 134 23.38 -12.18 1.76
CA LYS A 134 24.72 -11.83 1.26
C LYS A 134 25.54 -13.08 0.91
N SER A 135 25.65 -14.03 1.85
CA SER A 135 26.40 -15.28 1.62
C SER A 135 25.85 -16.09 0.46
N ILE A 136 24.52 -16.09 0.29
CA ILE A 136 23.87 -16.81 -0.80
C ILE A 136 24.11 -16.10 -2.15
N PHE A 137 23.92 -14.78 -2.23
CA PHE A 137 24.11 -14.00 -3.45
C PHE A 137 25.56 -14.05 -3.95
N GLU A 138 26.54 -14.02 -3.04
CA GLU A 138 27.97 -14.14 -3.40
C GLU A 138 28.35 -15.53 -3.94
N ASN A 139 27.58 -16.58 -3.64
CA ASN A 139 27.88 -17.97 -3.99
C ASN A 139 26.79 -18.64 -4.84
N LEU A 140 25.95 -17.84 -5.51
CA LEU A 140 24.65 -18.29 -5.96
C LEU A 140 24.72 -19.38 -7.06
N GLU A 141 25.71 -19.29 -7.93
CA GLU A 141 25.97 -20.31 -8.96
C GLU A 141 26.56 -21.60 -8.37
N ALA A 142 27.41 -21.51 -7.34
CA ALA A 142 27.99 -22.68 -6.66
C ALA A 142 26.94 -23.43 -5.82
N LEU A 143 25.94 -22.70 -5.32
CA LEU A 143 24.82 -23.24 -4.55
C LEU A 143 23.65 -23.68 -5.43
N ARG A 144 23.82 -23.71 -6.75
CA ARG A 144 22.75 -24.11 -7.68
C ARG A 144 22.23 -25.51 -7.37
N ASP A 145 20.91 -25.64 -7.43
CA ASP A 145 20.14 -26.85 -7.11
C ASP A 145 20.26 -27.31 -5.65
N GLN A 146 20.83 -26.48 -4.77
CA GLN A 146 20.84 -26.71 -3.32
C GLN A 146 19.63 -26.07 -2.63
N TYR A 147 19.45 -26.46 -1.37
CA TYR A 147 18.41 -25.94 -0.48
C TYR A 147 19.08 -25.22 0.69
N VAL A 148 18.52 -24.07 1.06
CA VAL A 148 19.05 -23.20 2.11
C VAL A 148 17.95 -22.74 3.04
N ASP A 149 18.34 -22.44 4.28
CA ASP A 149 17.44 -21.86 5.27
C ASP A 149 17.78 -20.38 5.44
N ILE A 150 16.77 -19.52 5.41
CA ILE A 150 16.93 -18.06 5.51
C ILE A 150 15.91 -17.46 6.47
N LEU A 151 16.32 -16.39 7.17
CA LEU A 151 15.46 -15.58 8.01
C LEU A 151 15.41 -14.19 7.38
N VAL A 152 14.22 -13.70 7.05
CA VAL A 152 14.04 -12.47 6.27
C VAL A 152 12.88 -11.64 6.80
N VAL A 153 12.94 -10.33 6.61
CA VAL A 153 11.85 -9.37 6.84
C VAL A 153 11.17 -9.10 5.51
N VAL A 154 9.84 -9.27 5.46
CA VAL A 154 9.05 -8.96 4.27
C VAL A 154 9.12 -7.46 4.01
N THR A 155 9.39 -7.04 2.78
CA THR A 155 9.47 -5.62 2.40
C THR A 155 8.36 -5.22 1.43
N PHE A 156 7.81 -6.18 0.69
CA PHE A 156 6.70 -5.95 -0.21
C PHE A 156 5.94 -7.26 -0.46
N ILE A 157 4.63 -7.15 -0.66
CA ILE A 157 3.76 -8.24 -1.11
C ILE A 157 2.98 -7.74 -2.32
N SER A 158 3.03 -8.46 -3.43
CA SER A 158 2.27 -8.12 -4.63
C SER A 158 0.79 -8.47 -4.48
N ASP A 159 -0.06 -7.97 -5.39
CA ASP A 159 -1.39 -8.56 -5.56
C ASP A 159 -1.30 -10.01 -6.02
N ILE A 160 -2.42 -10.72 -5.84
CA ILE A 160 -2.59 -12.07 -6.35
C ILE A 160 -2.73 -12.01 -7.87
N ARG A 161 -1.95 -12.82 -8.57
CA ARG A 161 -2.02 -12.98 -10.03
C ARG A 161 -2.62 -14.33 -10.38
N ASN A 162 -3.50 -14.33 -11.39
CA ASN A 162 -4.04 -15.54 -11.99
C ASN A 162 -3.43 -15.68 -13.39
N VAL A 163 -2.92 -16.87 -13.71
CA VAL A 163 -2.32 -17.19 -15.01
C VAL A 163 -2.83 -18.53 -15.47
N VAL A 164 -3.24 -18.60 -16.73
CA VAL A 164 -3.55 -19.86 -17.40
C VAL A 164 -2.24 -20.44 -17.91
N THR A 165 -1.90 -21.66 -17.49
CA THR A 165 -0.72 -22.36 -18.00
C THR A 165 -0.89 -22.80 -19.45
N ARG A 166 0.22 -23.20 -20.10
CA ARG A 166 0.20 -23.69 -21.49
C ARG A 166 -0.71 -24.90 -21.72
N ASP A 167 -0.98 -25.67 -20.67
CA ASP A 167 -1.90 -26.81 -20.67
C ASP A 167 -3.33 -26.44 -20.22
N GLY A 168 -3.66 -25.15 -20.14
CA GLY A 168 -5.02 -24.66 -19.91
C GLY A 168 -5.49 -24.63 -18.46
N ARG A 169 -4.60 -24.89 -17.48
CA ARG A 169 -4.97 -24.85 -16.05
C ARG A 169 -4.86 -23.44 -15.49
N ASP A 170 -5.82 -23.04 -14.67
CA ASP A 170 -5.76 -21.81 -13.90
C ASP A 170 -4.81 -22.00 -12.71
N ILE A 171 -3.76 -21.19 -12.65
CA ILE A 171 -2.83 -21.13 -11.53
C ILE A 171 -2.89 -19.75 -10.90
N LYS A 172 -3.03 -19.74 -9.58
CA LYS A 172 -2.96 -18.54 -8.74
C LYS A 172 -1.60 -18.49 -8.08
N PHE A 173 -0.99 -17.31 -8.02
CA PHE A 173 0.27 -17.11 -7.30
C PHE A 173 0.42 -15.68 -6.80
N ARG A 174 1.30 -15.51 -5.82
CA ARG A 174 1.60 -14.20 -5.22
C ARG A 174 3.10 -14.04 -5.06
N ASN A 175 3.62 -12.86 -5.40
CA ASN A 175 5.03 -12.57 -5.18
C ASN A 175 5.18 -11.81 -3.87
N PHE A 176 6.31 -12.00 -3.22
CA PHE A 176 6.73 -11.15 -2.13
C PHE A 176 8.23 -10.90 -2.24
N GLU A 177 8.64 -9.82 -1.63
CA GLU A 177 10.02 -9.39 -1.53
C GLU A 177 10.42 -9.36 -0.07
N ALA A 178 11.67 -9.70 0.21
CA ALA A 178 12.19 -9.74 1.56
C ALA A 178 13.68 -9.41 1.59
N ILE A 179 14.18 -9.00 2.75
CA ILE A 179 15.59 -8.70 3.01
C ILE A 179 15.99 -9.24 4.38
N ASP A 180 17.28 -9.40 4.65
CA ASP A 180 17.77 -9.82 5.97
C ASP A 180 18.72 -8.81 6.62
N GLY A 181 18.93 -7.65 5.98
CA GLY A 181 19.87 -6.62 6.42
C GLY A 181 21.35 -6.97 6.23
N SER A 182 21.67 -8.14 5.66
CA SER A 182 23.07 -8.51 5.37
C SER A 182 23.57 -7.92 4.03
N THR A 183 22.66 -7.49 3.17
CA THR A 183 22.90 -6.96 1.83
C THR A 183 21.80 -5.96 1.44
N ASP A 184 22.13 -5.04 0.53
CA ASP A 184 21.17 -4.10 -0.07
C ASP A 184 20.29 -4.77 -1.14
N GLU A 185 20.62 -6.01 -1.55
CA GLU A 185 19.84 -6.77 -2.53
C GLU A 185 18.59 -7.40 -1.94
N VAL A 186 17.47 -7.26 -2.65
CA VAL A 186 16.17 -7.80 -2.26
C VAL A 186 15.97 -9.18 -2.88
N VAL A 187 15.54 -10.15 -2.07
CA VAL A 187 15.10 -11.45 -2.59
C VAL A 187 13.63 -11.38 -3.01
N SER A 188 13.32 -11.85 -4.21
CA SER A 188 11.96 -11.93 -4.74
C SER A 188 11.55 -13.39 -4.88
N LEU A 189 10.49 -13.78 -4.17
CA LEU A 189 10.00 -15.15 -4.06
C LEU A 189 8.52 -15.22 -4.50
N MET A 190 8.11 -16.40 -4.93
CA MET A 190 6.74 -16.68 -5.36
C MET A 190 6.09 -17.69 -4.42
N LEU A 191 4.81 -17.48 -4.09
CA LEU A 191 3.95 -18.40 -3.37
C LEU A 191 2.97 -19.01 -4.37
N TRP A 192 2.93 -20.33 -4.41
CA TRP A 192 2.11 -21.11 -5.34
C TRP A 192 0.95 -21.83 -4.66
N GLU A 193 1.00 -21.98 -3.35
CA GLU A 193 -0.02 -22.70 -2.57
C GLU A 193 -1.06 -21.73 -2.04
N ASP A 194 -2.34 -22.07 -2.23
CA ASP A 194 -3.47 -21.20 -1.88
C ASP A 194 -3.41 -20.71 -0.42
N GLU A 195 -3.05 -21.58 0.52
CA GLU A 195 -2.97 -21.18 1.94
C GLU A 195 -1.91 -20.11 2.19
N TRP A 196 -0.73 -20.25 1.59
CA TRP A 196 0.32 -19.25 1.73
C TRP A 196 0.01 -17.97 0.96
N ILE A 197 -0.65 -18.07 -0.20
CA ILE A 197 -1.12 -16.92 -0.98
C ILE A 197 -2.09 -16.06 -0.15
N GLU A 198 -3.04 -16.70 0.54
CA GLU A 198 -4.01 -16.03 1.39
C GLU A 198 -3.38 -15.53 2.70
N LYS A 199 -2.57 -16.35 3.40
CA LYS A 199 -1.88 -15.91 4.62
C LYS A 199 -0.94 -14.73 4.38
N ALA A 200 -0.26 -14.69 3.22
CA ALA A 200 0.59 -13.57 2.85
C ALA A 200 -0.15 -12.24 2.68
N ALA A 201 -1.49 -12.24 2.56
CA ALA A 201 -2.28 -11.01 2.60
C ALA A 201 -2.20 -10.28 3.94
N LEU A 202 -1.91 -11.01 5.02
CA LEU A 202 -1.80 -10.49 6.37
C LEU A 202 -0.36 -10.11 6.73
N TRP A 203 0.61 -10.30 5.83
CA TRP A 203 1.98 -9.89 6.08
C TRP A 203 2.10 -8.37 6.07
N GLU A 204 2.71 -7.83 7.11
CA GLU A 204 2.99 -6.41 7.23
C GLU A 204 4.42 -6.14 6.75
N PRO A 205 4.62 -5.38 5.66
CA PRO A 205 5.94 -4.93 5.24
C PRO A 205 6.73 -4.29 6.38
N LYS A 206 8.02 -4.62 6.46
CA LYS A 206 8.99 -4.21 7.48
C LYS A 206 8.69 -4.70 8.90
N ARG A 207 7.66 -5.53 9.09
CA ARG A 207 7.26 -6.05 10.40
C ARG A 207 7.22 -7.57 10.44
N THR A 208 6.61 -8.19 9.45
CA THR A 208 6.53 -9.64 9.35
C THR A 208 7.91 -10.22 9.04
N VAL A 209 8.38 -11.08 9.93
CA VAL A 209 9.61 -11.86 9.74
C VAL A 209 9.22 -13.26 9.32
N LEU A 210 9.90 -13.81 8.33
CA LEU A 210 9.70 -15.16 7.84
C LEU A 210 10.98 -15.96 8.03
N LEU A 211 10.85 -17.12 8.65
CA LEU A 211 11.85 -18.18 8.52
C LEU A 211 11.40 -19.08 7.36
N LEU A 212 12.23 -19.17 6.33
CA LEU A 212 12.02 -20.02 5.18
C LEU A 212 13.04 -21.16 5.24
N VAL A 213 12.56 -22.37 5.45
CA VAL A 213 13.37 -23.59 5.55
C VAL A 213 13.30 -24.34 4.23
N ASP A 214 14.43 -24.85 3.75
CA ASP A 214 14.58 -25.55 2.48
C ASP A 214 14.07 -24.73 1.28
N VAL A 215 14.47 -23.46 1.19
CA VAL A 215 14.30 -22.63 -0.03
C VAL A 215 15.26 -23.13 -1.09
N ARG A 216 14.79 -23.30 -2.32
CA ARG A 216 15.60 -23.82 -3.42
C ARG A 216 16.32 -22.71 -4.16
N ILE A 217 17.60 -22.89 -4.42
CA ILE A 217 18.37 -22.07 -5.36
C ILE A 217 18.31 -22.76 -6.72
N ALA A 218 17.66 -22.14 -7.70
CA ALA A 218 17.43 -22.75 -9.00
C ALA A 218 17.59 -21.74 -10.14
N TYR A 219 17.97 -22.23 -11.31
CA TYR A 219 18.03 -21.41 -12.52
C TYR A 219 16.63 -21.11 -13.04
N ASP A 220 16.27 -19.82 -13.06
CA ASP A 220 15.01 -19.34 -13.64
C ASP A 220 15.20 -19.15 -15.15
N ASN A 221 14.57 -20.03 -15.93
CA ASN A 221 14.64 -20.02 -17.39
C ASN A 221 14.03 -18.77 -18.03
N PHE A 222 13.11 -18.10 -17.35
CA PHE A 222 12.47 -16.87 -17.82
C PHE A 222 13.32 -15.65 -17.50
N LYS A 223 13.82 -15.54 -16.26
CA LYS A 223 14.69 -14.44 -15.83
C LYS A 223 16.15 -14.60 -16.26
N LYS A 224 16.51 -15.75 -16.85
CA LYS A 224 17.87 -16.11 -17.30
C LYS A 224 18.94 -15.92 -16.22
N LYS A 225 18.60 -16.24 -14.97
CA LYS A 225 19.51 -16.15 -13.84
C LYS A 225 19.13 -17.15 -12.76
N THR A 226 20.11 -17.55 -11.95
CA THR A 226 19.85 -18.34 -10.75
C THR A 226 19.19 -17.46 -9.68
N VAL A 227 18.13 -17.98 -9.04
CA VAL A 227 17.32 -17.26 -8.05
C VAL A 227 16.94 -18.18 -6.90
N LEU A 228 16.57 -17.57 -5.77
CA LEU A 228 15.84 -18.29 -4.73
C LEU A 228 14.39 -18.50 -5.15
N SER A 229 13.85 -19.67 -4.83
CA SER A 229 12.49 -20.08 -5.16
C SER A 229 11.93 -20.97 -4.06
N THR A 230 10.63 -20.86 -3.81
CA THR A 230 9.93 -21.83 -2.96
C THR A 230 9.81 -23.16 -3.70
N ALA A 231 9.94 -24.25 -2.96
CA ALA A 231 9.77 -25.61 -3.44
C ALA A 231 8.71 -26.33 -2.61
N ARG A 232 8.26 -27.51 -3.06
CA ARG A 232 7.24 -28.32 -2.35
C ARG A 232 7.59 -28.68 -0.91
N LYS A 233 8.89 -28.76 -0.58
CA LYS A 233 9.36 -29.03 0.77
C LYS A 233 9.71 -27.77 1.58
N THR A 234 9.55 -26.58 0.98
CA THR A 234 9.86 -25.33 1.67
C THR A 234 8.85 -25.11 2.78
N MET A 235 9.35 -24.95 4.00
CA MET A 235 8.52 -24.66 5.17
C MET A 235 8.64 -23.18 5.53
N ILE A 236 7.52 -22.52 5.76
CA ILE A 236 7.46 -21.11 6.13
C ILE A 236 6.96 -21.02 7.58
N THR A 237 7.69 -20.29 8.42
CA THR A 237 7.29 -19.96 9.79
C THR A 237 7.19 -18.45 9.91
N GLU A 238 5.98 -17.97 10.21
CA GLU A 238 5.69 -16.54 10.39
C GLU A 238 6.09 -16.09 11.80
N ASN A 239 6.79 -14.96 11.89
CA ASN A 239 7.26 -14.32 13.13
C ASN A 239 7.83 -15.34 14.13
N PRO A 240 8.87 -16.10 13.75
CA PRO A 240 9.37 -17.18 14.58
C PRO A 240 9.78 -16.64 15.96
N ASN A 241 9.41 -17.34 17.03
CA ASN A 241 9.70 -16.96 18.41
C ASN A 241 11.15 -17.33 18.77
N ILE A 242 12.09 -16.62 18.15
CA ILE A 242 13.53 -16.74 18.33
C ILE A 242 14.14 -15.35 18.52
N SER A 243 15.29 -15.27 19.20
CA SER A 243 15.95 -13.99 19.49
C SER A 243 16.27 -13.16 18.24
N GLN A 244 16.64 -13.83 17.13
CA GLN A 244 17.04 -13.23 15.88
C GLN A 244 15.90 -12.46 15.19
N THR A 245 14.64 -12.77 15.50
CA THR A 245 13.45 -12.13 14.90
C THR A 245 13.37 -10.65 15.25
N THR A 246 13.65 -10.29 16.49
CA THR A 246 13.65 -8.87 16.89
C THR A 246 14.86 -8.15 16.32
N THR A 247 16.03 -8.80 16.32
CA THR A 247 17.27 -8.24 15.78
C THR A 247 17.14 -7.89 14.30
N ILE A 248 16.64 -8.81 13.48
CA ILE A 248 16.50 -8.61 12.03
C ILE A 248 15.44 -7.56 11.71
N ARG A 249 14.33 -7.55 12.46
CA ARG A 249 13.27 -6.54 12.32
C ARG A 249 13.81 -5.13 12.59
N ASN A 250 14.58 -4.95 13.66
CA ASN A 250 15.16 -3.66 14.03
C ASN A 250 16.24 -3.21 13.04
N ALA A 251 17.07 -4.13 12.54
CA ALA A 251 18.10 -3.82 11.54
C ALA A 251 17.50 -3.26 10.25
N VAL A 252 16.28 -3.68 9.89
CA VAL A 252 15.56 -3.27 8.68
C VAL A 252 14.64 -2.06 8.91
N GLN A 253 14.40 -1.65 10.17
CA GLN A 253 13.51 -0.54 10.52
C GLN A 253 14.03 0.83 10.00
N PHE A 254 15.34 0.98 9.87
CA PHE A 254 16.01 2.19 9.36
C PHE A 254 16.37 2.13 7.86
N TYR A 255 15.98 1.07 7.14
CA TYR A 255 16.04 1.07 5.68
C TYR A 255 14.96 2.03 5.16
N GLU A 256 15.32 3.31 5.06
CA GLU A 256 14.62 4.27 4.24
C GLU A 256 14.61 3.72 2.82
N HIS A 257 13.39 3.46 2.33
CA HIS A 257 13.19 3.27 0.91
C HIS A 257 13.50 4.62 0.27
N ASP A 258 14.74 4.79 -0.16
CA ASP A 258 15.03 5.70 -1.24
C ASP A 258 14.04 5.32 -2.35
N ILE A 259 13.13 6.21 -2.70
CA ILE A 259 12.14 6.01 -3.79
C ILE A 259 12.87 5.65 -5.11
N MET A 260 14.18 5.81 -5.13
CA MET A 260 15.14 5.60 -6.20
C MET A 260 15.90 4.26 -6.19
N SER A 261 15.77 3.40 -5.16
CA SER A 261 16.40 2.06 -5.12
C SER A 261 15.42 0.89 -5.19
N GLY A 262 14.12 1.17 -5.21
CA GLY A 262 13.12 0.12 -5.47
C GLY A 262 13.39 -0.51 -6.83
N ASN A 263 13.82 -1.78 -6.83
CA ASN A 263 13.76 -2.65 -8.00
C ASN A 263 12.27 -2.90 -8.33
N PHE A 264 11.54 -1.85 -8.71
CA PHE A 264 10.27 -2.04 -9.37
C PHE A 264 10.57 -2.81 -10.64
N VAL A 265 10.00 -4.01 -10.75
CA VAL A 265 9.97 -4.73 -12.02
C VAL A 265 9.31 -3.78 -13.01
N THR A 266 10.13 -3.15 -13.85
CA THR A 266 9.63 -2.32 -14.93
C THR A 266 8.86 -3.29 -15.82
N PRO A 267 7.52 -3.16 -15.91
CA PRO A 267 6.73 -4.09 -16.67
C PRO A 267 7.23 -4.05 -18.11
N ASN A 268 7.30 -5.21 -18.76
CA ASN A 268 7.68 -5.25 -20.18
C ASN A 268 6.73 -4.31 -20.94
N PRO A 269 7.24 -3.25 -21.61
CA PRO A 269 6.40 -2.32 -22.34
C PRO A 269 5.41 -3.01 -23.29
N ASP A 270 5.79 -4.14 -23.88
CA ASP A 270 4.97 -4.88 -24.83
C ASP A 270 3.77 -5.59 -24.18
N THR A 271 3.79 -5.76 -22.86
CA THR A 271 2.71 -6.42 -22.11
C THR A 271 1.63 -5.45 -21.63
N ILE A 272 1.85 -4.14 -21.75
CA ILE A 272 0.92 -3.10 -21.30
C ILE A 272 -0.13 -2.90 -22.39
N THR A 273 -1.40 -3.19 -22.08
CA THR A 273 -2.53 -3.04 -23.02
C THR A 273 -3.58 -2.04 -22.55
N SER A 274 -3.62 -1.73 -21.25
CA SER A 274 -4.61 -0.82 -20.68
C SER A 274 -4.34 0.62 -21.08
N VAL A 275 -5.27 1.26 -21.78
CA VAL A 275 -5.19 2.68 -22.16
C VAL A 275 -5.92 3.53 -21.11
N MET A 276 -5.31 4.63 -20.67
CA MET A 276 -5.92 5.60 -19.76
C MET A 276 -5.59 7.05 -20.17
N THR A 277 -6.51 7.95 -19.86
CA THR A 277 -6.34 9.41 -19.91
C THR A 277 -5.67 9.93 -18.63
N ILE A 278 -5.13 11.15 -18.67
CA ILE A 278 -4.53 11.80 -17.50
C ILE A 278 -5.54 11.97 -16.36
N GLN A 279 -6.80 12.28 -16.69
CA GLN A 279 -7.86 12.35 -15.70
C GLN A 279 -8.11 10.99 -15.04
N GLU A 280 -8.23 9.90 -15.80
CA GLU A 280 -8.41 8.55 -15.24
C GLU A 280 -7.22 8.11 -14.39
N ILE A 281 -5.99 8.44 -14.80
CA ILE A 281 -4.78 8.21 -14.02
C ILE A 281 -4.86 8.96 -12.69
N SER A 282 -5.25 10.24 -12.73
CA SER A 282 -5.37 11.10 -11.56
C SER A 282 -6.48 10.64 -10.62
N GLU A 283 -7.64 10.27 -11.14
CA GLU A 283 -8.74 9.69 -10.37
C GLU A 283 -8.31 8.38 -9.70
N LYS A 284 -7.58 7.52 -10.41
CA LYS A 284 -7.07 6.25 -9.88
C LYS A 284 -6.01 6.47 -8.80
N LEU A 285 -5.19 7.50 -8.92
CA LEU A 285 -4.24 7.93 -7.89
C LEU A 285 -4.94 8.53 -6.65
N ASN A 286 -6.05 9.23 -6.85
CA ASN A 286 -6.77 9.94 -5.78
C ASN A 286 -7.85 9.08 -5.09
N ARG A 287 -8.16 7.88 -5.60
CA ARG A 287 -9.06 6.95 -4.92
C ARG A 287 -8.46 6.55 -3.57
N LYS A 288 -9.25 6.70 -2.50
CA LYS A 288 -8.89 6.20 -1.16
C LYS A 288 -8.65 4.69 -1.26
N THR A 289 -7.39 4.29 -1.26
CA THR A 289 -6.99 2.90 -1.11
C THR A 289 -7.32 2.42 0.30
N LYS A 290 -7.52 1.11 0.47
CA LYS A 290 -7.57 0.53 1.82
C LYS A 290 -6.25 0.86 2.52
N GLN A 291 -6.33 1.15 3.82
CA GLN A 291 -5.19 1.56 4.63
C GLN A 291 -4.00 0.59 4.41
N GLY A 292 -2.92 1.07 3.78
CA GLY A 292 -1.71 0.27 3.50
C GLY A 292 -1.51 -0.24 2.07
N GLU A 293 -2.50 -0.12 1.17
CA GLU A 293 -2.34 -0.54 -0.23
C GLU A 293 -1.60 0.54 -1.05
N ARG A 294 -0.49 0.15 -1.69
CA ARG A 294 0.33 1.02 -2.53
C ARG A 294 -0.25 1.06 -3.94
N ILE A 295 -0.56 2.24 -4.45
CA ILE A 295 -1.06 2.39 -5.81
C ILE A 295 0.08 2.09 -6.79
N GLN A 296 -0.03 1.04 -7.59
CA GLN A 296 0.91 0.75 -8.67
C GLN A 296 0.17 0.19 -9.87
N PHE A 297 0.35 0.78 -11.04
CA PHE A 297 -0.22 0.25 -12.28
C PHE A 297 0.55 0.72 -13.50
N ALA A 298 0.39 -0.01 -14.61
CA ALA A 298 0.95 0.35 -15.90
C ALA A 298 -0.18 0.66 -16.89
N THR A 299 0.03 1.66 -17.75
CA THR A 299 -0.98 2.07 -18.74
C THR A 299 -0.33 2.70 -19.97
N ILE A 300 -1.04 2.70 -21.09
CA ILE A 300 -0.73 3.48 -22.29
C ILE A 300 -1.48 4.81 -22.19
N LEU A 301 -0.74 5.91 -22.16
CA LEU A 301 -1.25 7.25 -22.27
C LEU A 301 -1.02 7.76 -23.70
N LYS A 302 -2.10 8.18 -24.37
CA LYS A 302 -2.01 8.84 -25.68
C LYS A 302 -1.95 10.35 -25.47
N ALA A 303 -0.75 10.93 -25.46
CA ALA A 303 -0.52 12.32 -25.10
C ALA A 303 0.53 12.99 -26.01
N TYR A 304 0.48 14.31 -26.04
CA TYR A 304 1.53 15.17 -26.58
C TYR A 304 2.66 15.28 -25.58
N VAL A 305 3.90 15.18 -26.06
CA VAL A 305 5.08 15.55 -25.26
C VAL A 305 5.20 17.07 -25.30
N MET A 306 4.89 17.73 -24.21
CA MET A 306 4.93 19.20 -24.13
C MET A 306 6.34 19.73 -23.97
N ASP A 307 7.18 19.02 -23.23
CA ASP A 307 8.56 19.41 -22.97
C ASP A 307 9.40 18.18 -22.60
N ILE A 308 10.68 18.22 -22.97
CA ILE A 308 11.69 17.24 -22.58
C ILE A 308 13.01 17.97 -22.32
N ASN A 309 13.61 17.74 -21.15
CA ASN A 309 14.75 18.51 -20.67
C ASN A 309 16.11 18.00 -21.20
N VAL A 310 16.30 18.02 -22.53
CA VAL A 310 17.58 17.57 -23.16
C VAL A 310 18.57 18.71 -23.47
N GLU A 311 18.14 19.97 -23.44
CA GLU A 311 18.95 21.10 -23.94
C GLU A 311 20.15 21.43 -23.05
N ASN A 312 19.96 21.47 -21.73
CA ASN A 312 21.00 21.86 -20.78
C ASN A 312 21.49 20.63 -20.02
N LEU A 313 22.80 20.46 -19.87
CA LEU A 313 23.40 19.47 -18.96
C LEU A 313 23.26 19.93 -17.50
N ASN A 314 22.03 20.22 -17.09
CA ASN A 314 21.74 20.55 -15.70
C ASN A 314 22.11 19.35 -14.80
N PRO A 315 22.57 19.60 -13.55
CA PRO A 315 22.82 18.53 -12.60
C PRO A 315 21.58 17.64 -12.46
N GLY A 316 21.77 16.33 -12.60
CA GLY A 316 20.73 15.32 -12.48
C GLY A 316 20.10 14.79 -13.79
N ILE A 317 20.46 15.30 -14.97
CA ILE A 317 20.10 14.68 -16.27
C ILE A 317 20.94 13.43 -16.52
N ILE A 318 22.21 13.49 -16.16
CA ILE A 318 23.07 12.32 -16.12
C ILE A 318 23.13 11.88 -14.66
N SER A 319 22.72 10.64 -14.39
CA SER A 319 22.84 10.03 -13.06
C SER A 319 24.06 9.12 -13.07
N ILE A 320 25.04 9.47 -12.26
CA ILE A 320 26.21 8.65 -11.99
C ILE A 320 25.91 7.77 -10.78
N ARG A 321 26.10 6.46 -10.91
CA ARG A 321 25.92 5.50 -9.82
C ARG A 321 27.13 4.62 -9.70
N CYS A 322 27.46 4.19 -8.49
CA CYS A 322 28.46 3.15 -8.30
C CYS A 322 28.00 1.87 -9.01
N ALA A 323 28.85 1.28 -9.86
CA ALA A 323 28.54 0.06 -10.58
C ALA A 323 28.25 -1.12 -9.64
N LEU A 324 28.87 -1.11 -8.45
CA LEU A 324 28.75 -2.16 -7.44
C LEU A 324 27.52 -1.95 -6.55
N CYS A 325 27.52 -0.90 -5.73
CA CYS A 325 26.45 -0.70 -4.74
C CYS A 325 25.26 0.12 -5.25
N LYS A 326 25.27 0.54 -6.52
CA LYS A 326 24.21 1.32 -7.20
C LYS A 326 23.83 2.67 -6.57
N LYS A 327 24.50 3.07 -5.47
CA LYS A 327 24.32 4.40 -4.85
C LYS A 327 24.72 5.50 -5.81
N ILE A 328 23.95 6.58 -5.80
CA ILE A 328 24.20 7.78 -6.61
C ILE A 328 25.50 8.43 -6.14
N ILE A 329 26.33 8.81 -7.09
CA ILE A 329 27.55 9.58 -6.88
C ILE A 329 27.24 11.01 -7.32
N PRO A 330 27.39 12.01 -6.44
CA PRO A 330 27.22 13.42 -6.82
C PRO A 330 28.15 13.82 -7.96
N ASP A 331 27.67 14.70 -8.86
CA ASP A 331 28.36 15.09 -10.11
C ASP A 331 29.76 15.69 -9.92
N ASN A 332 30.14 16.07 -8.69
CA ASN A 332 31.44 16.62 -8.33
C ASN A 332 32.42 15.59 -7.73
N ARG A 333 32.12 14.28 -7.82
CA ARG A 333 32.93 13.23 -7.23
C ARG A 333 33.19 12.10 -8.21
N ASP A 334 34.42 11.61 -8.19
CA ASP A 334 34.85 10.51 -9.06
C ASP A 334 34.56 9.13 -8.45
N SER A 335 34.18 9.05 -7.16
CA SER A 335 34.10 7.78 -6.43
C SER A 335 32.89 7.64 -5.51
N CYS A 336 32.53 6.37 -5.24
CA CYS A 336 31.52 6.00 -4.27
C CYS A 336 31.94 6.42 -2.85
N MET A 337 31.00 6.91 -2.03
CA MET A 337 31.26 7.28 -0.61
C MET A 337 30.72 6.25 0.38
N ASN A 338 30.25 5.11 -0.12
CA ASN A 338 29.77 4.03 0.71
C ASN A 338 30.97 3.25 1.25
N LEU A 339 31.31 3.44 2.53
CA LEU A 339 32.42 2.74 3.17
C LEU A 339 32.19 1.21 3.27
N GLU A 340 30.94 0.77 3.11
CA GLU A 340 30.58 -0.65 2.99
C GLU A 340 30.70 -1.20 1.55
N CYS A 341 31.04 -0.35 0.57
CA CYS A 341 31.25 -0.75 -0.81
C CYS A 341 32.75 -0.85 -1.12
N PRO A 342 33.23 -1.91 -1.82
CA PRO A 342 34.63 -2.02 -2.23
C PRO A 342 35.15 -0.81 -3.03
N SER A 343 34.29 -0.16 -3.82
CA SER A 343 34.62 1.07 -4.56
C SER A 343 34.67 2.32 -3.68
N GLY A 344 34.05 2.30 -2.50
CA GLY A 344 33.97 3.46 -1.60
C GLY A 344 34.90 3.40 -0.38
N ASN A 345 35.36 2.21 0.01
CA ASN A 345 36.42 2.03 1.00
C ASN A 345 37.83 1.93 0.42
N GLY A 346 37.98 2.07 -0.90
CA GLY A 346 39.27 2.05 -1.59
C GLY A 346 39.86 0.66 -1.84
N THR A 347 39.13 -0.42 -1.55
CA THR A 347 39.60 -1.80 -1.81
C THR A 347 39.59 -2.14 -3.31
N ARG A 348 38.76 -1.45 -4.10
CA ARG A 348 38.66 -1.61 -5.54
C ARG A 348 38.65 -0.24 -6.22
N VAL A 349 39.21 -0.18 -7.44
CA VAL A 349 39.13 1.01 -8.29
C VAL A 349 37.65 1.40 -8.47
N PRO A 350 37.28 2.68 -8.24
CA PRO A 350 35.92 3.15 -8.47
C PRO A 350 35.45 2.84 -9.89
N LEU A 351 34.30 2.18 -9.99
CA LEU A 351 33.64 1.88 -11.25
C LEU A 351 32.24 2.48 -11.18
N ASN A 352 31.93 3.39 -12.10
CA ASN A 352 30.68 4.13 -12.12
C ASN A 352 29.90 3.78 -13.39
N ILE A 353 28.57 3.75 -13.28
CA ILE A 353 27.66 3.60 -14.41
C ILE A 353 26.92 4.92 -14.55
N MET A 354 26.96 5.46 -15.75
CA MET A 354 26.23 6.67 -16.12
C MET A 354 24.93 6.25 -16.78
N SER A 355 23.87 7.00 -16.54
CA SER A 355 22.57 6.76 -17.13
C SER A 355 21.83 8.07 -17.34
N LEU A 356 21.04 8.14 -18.41
CA LEU A 356 20.17 9.29 -18.64
C LEU A 356 18.99 9.27 -17.66
N ASN A 357 18.55 10.45 -17.24
CA ASN A 357 17.43 10.70 -16.34
C ASN A 357 16.71 11.99 -16.76
N LEU A 358 15.83 11.83 -17.74
CA LEU A 358 15.10 12.92 -18.39
C LEU A 358 13.76 13.15 -17.70
N LYS A 359 13.36 14.41 -17.60
CA LYS A 359 12.02 14.87 -17.25
C LYS A 359 11.26 15.16 -18.53
N VAL A 360 10.06 14.61 -18.61
CA VAL A 360 9.13 14.75 -19.73
C VAL A 360 7.81 15.27 -19.20
N ASN A 361 7.28 16.31 -19.83
CA ASN A 361 5.94 16.82 -19.55
C ASN A 361 4.98 16.31 -20.62
N LEU A 362 3.84 15.78 -20.19
CA LEU A 362 2.85 15.13 -21.06
C LEU A 362 1.50 15.84 -20.94
N ARG A 363 0.78 15.94 -22.05
CA ARG A 363 -0.56 16.54 -22.10
C ARG A 363 -1.48 15.73 -22.99
N ASP A 364 -2.68 15.45 -22.51
CA ASP A 364 -3.79 14.98 -23.35
C ASP A 364 -4.97 15.97 -23.28
N SER A 365 -6.13 15.59 -23.79
CA SER A 365 -7.33 16.43 -23.73
C SER A 365 -7.92 16.56 -22.33
N THR A 366 -7.46 15.77 -21.36
CA THR A 366 -8.03 15.63 -20.02
C THR A 366 -7.15 16.24 -18.92
N GLY A 367 -5.88 16.53 -19.19
CA GLY A 367 -5.01 17.18 -18.21
C GLY A 367 -3.54 17.26 -18.60
N TYR A 368 -2.70 17.42 -17.58
CA TYR A 368 -1.24 17.50 -17.69
C TYR A 368 -0.58 16.58 -16.66
N LEU A 369 0.48 15.89 -17.09
CA LEU A 369 1.44 15.24 -16.20
C LEU A 369 2.79 15.94 -16.34
N ILE A 370 3.27 16.51 -15.24
CA ILE A 370 4.51 17.28 -15.20
C ILE A 370 5.60 16.46 -14.54
N GLY A 371 6.79 16.44 -15.13
CA GLY A 371 7.96 15.81 -14.54
C GLY A 371 7.93 14.28 -14.55
N CYS A 372 7.27 13.66 -15.53
CA CYS A 372 7.40 12.22 -15.78
C CYS A 372 8.88 11.89 -16.03
N ARG A 373 9.36 10.77 -15.50
CA ARG A 373 10.78 10.40 -15.64
C ARG A 373 10.97 9.35 -16.71
N LEU A 374 11.91 9.62 -17.62
CA LEU A 374 12.41 8.72 -18.64
C LEU A 374 13.89 8.46 -18.35
N PHE A 375 14.26 7.24 -17.96
CA PHE A 375 15.60 6.96 -17.42
C PHE A 375 16.24 5.66 -17.95
N GLY A 376 17.56 5.58 -17.79
CA GLY A 376 18.38 4.41 -18.12
C GLY A 376 18.31 4.01 -19.59
N ASP A 377 18.42 2.70 -19.86
CA ASP A 377 18.38 2.12 -21.20
C ASP A 377 17.10 2.47 -21.97
N THR A 378 16.00 2.77 -21.29
CA THR A 378 14.76 3.21 -21.95
C THR A 378 14.91 4.63 -22.48
N ALA A 379 15.57 5.52 -21.75
CA ALA A 379 15.89 6.87 -22.25
C ALA A 379 16.83 6.82 -23.45
N GLU A 380 17.88 5.99 -23.39
CA GLU A 380 18.83 5.83 -24.50
C GLU A 380 18.15 5.28 -25.76
N ARG A 381 17.28 4.27 -25.62
CA ARG A 381 16.48 3.74 -26.74
C ARG A 381 15.51 4.78 -27.32
N VAL A 382 14.86 5.58 -26.47
CA VAL A 382 13.94 6.62 -26.93
C VAL A 382 14.69 7.70 -27.68
N LEU A 383 15.80 8.22 -27.14
CA LEU A 383 16.60 9.26 -27.81
C LEU A 383 17.36 8.74 -29.03
N GLY A 384 17.72 7.45 -29.04
CA GLY A 384 18.55 6.85 -30.09
C GLY A 384 20.04 7.15 -29.91
N CYS A 385 20.48 7.47 -28.69
CA CYS A 385 21.87 7.71 -28.35
C CYS A 385 22.19 7.21 -26.93
N THR A 386 23.42 6.80 -26.72
CA THR A 386 23.95 6.42 -25.39
C THR A 386 24.20 7.65 -24.52
N VAL A 387 24.36 7.45 -23.21
CA VAL A 387 24.72 8.52 -22.28
C VAL A 387 26.04 9.23 -22.64
N ASN A 388 27.02 8.49 -23.16
CA ASN A 388 28.31 9.05 -23.57
C ASN A 388 28.16 9.92 -24.82
N GLU A 389 27.47 9.42 -25.84
CA GLU A 389 27.16 10.20 -27.05
C GLU A 389 26.37 11.46 -26.69
N PHE A 390 25.37 11.35 -25.81
CA PHE A 390 24.57 12.49 -25.35
C PHE A 390 25.43 13.56 -24.65
N GLN A 391 26.42 13.15 -23.86
CA GLN A 391 27.33 14.07 -23.17
C GLN A 391 28.26 14.82 -24.15
N GLU A 392 28.65 14.17 -25.25
CA GLU A 392 29.47 14.76 -26.30
C GLU A 392 28.68 15.67 -27.26
N MET A 393 27.34 15.64 -27.21
CA MET A 393 26.51 16.47 -28.09
C MET A 393 26.63 17.96 -27.82
N ILE A 394 26.80 18.73 -28.88
CA ILE A 394 26.71 20.18 -28.84
C ILE A 394 25.26 20.64 -28.67
N LEU A 395 25.05 21.85 -28.16
CA LEU A 395 23.72 22.39 -27.89
C LEU A 395 22.75 22.28 -29.10
N PRO A 396 23.15 22.60 -30.36
CA PRO A 396 22.27 22.41 -31.52
C PRO A 396 21.75 20.98 -31.71
N GLN A 397 22.58 19.96 -31.49
CA GLN A 397 22.19 18.54 -31.61
C GLN A 397 21.20 18.15 -30.51
N ARG A 398 21.41 18.66 -29.28
CA ARG A 398 20.47 18.47 -28.17
C ARG A 398 19.14 19.18 -28.40
N THR A 399 19.18 20.38 -28.98
CA THR A 399 17.98 21.12 -29.38
C THR A 399 17.21 20.37 -30.46
N GLU A 400 17.89 19.75 -31.44
CA GLU A 400 17.25 18.88 -32.43
C GLU A 400 16.56 17.68 -31.78
N LEU A 401 17.21 17.01 -30.81
CA LEU A 401 16.59 15.94 -30.03
C LEU A 401 15.33 16.40 -29.28
N LYS A 402 15.32 17.63 -28.73
CA LYS A 402 14.12 18.18 -28.07
C LYS A 402 12.97 18.29 -29.07
N TRP A 403 13.23 18.99 -30.18
CA TRP A 403 12.20 19.27 -31.19
C TRP A 403 11.69 18.03 -31.91
N LYS A 404 12.46 16.94 -31.91
CA LYS A 404 12.00 15.63 -32.41
C LYS A 404 10.82 15.06 -31.63
N TYR A 405 10.69 15.37 -30.34
CA TYR A 405 9.60 14.85 -29.49
C TYR A 405 8.61 15.94 -29.07
N THR A 406 9.05 17.18 -28.91
CA THR A 406 8.17 18.28 -28.48
C THR A 406 7.02 18.48 -29.46
N LEU A 407 5.79 18.54 -28.92
CA LEU A 407 4.51 18.63 -29.63
C LEU A 407 4.14 17.40 -30.48
N GLU A 408 4.92 16.31 -30.41
CA GLU A 408 4.56 15.05 -31.06
C GLU A 408 3.55 14.27 -30.22
N LYS A 409 2.57 13.68 -30.91
CA LYS A 409 1.57 12.81 -30.29
C LYS A 409 2.13 11.39 -30.19
N CYS A 410 2.28 10.90 -28.96
CA CYS A 410 2.92 9.63 -28.67
C CYS A 410 1.98 8.67 -27.92
N ASP A 411 2.15 7.37 -28.18
CA ASP A 411 1.60 6.29 -27.36
C ASP A 411 2.61 5.96 -26.24
N ILE A 412 2.49 6.66 -25.12
CA ILE A 412 3.45 6.62 -24.00
C ILE A 412 3.05 5.52 -23.03
N ARG A 413 3.96 4.57 -22.79
CA ARG A 413 3.76 3.53 -21.77
C ARG A 413 4.26 4.03 -20.42
N LEU A 414 3.32 4.27 -19.51
CA LEU A 414 3.58 4.78 -18.17
C LEU A 414 3.54 3.66 -17.14
N HIS A 415 4.48 3.70 -16.21
CA HIS A 415 4.43 2.97 -14.97
C HIS A 415 4.19 3.97 -13.83
N VAL A 416 3.03 3.90 -13.21
CA VAL A 416 2.56 4.84 -12.20
C VAL A 416 2.76 4.23 -10.82
N LEU A 417 3.47 4.96 -9.95
CA LEU A 417 3.77 4.58 -8.56
C LEU A 417 3.20 5.64 -7.61
N GLY A 418 2.19 5.27 -6.83
CA GLY A 418 1.73 6.03 -5.68
C GLY A 418 2.67 5.83 -4.50
N SER A 419 2.96 6.91 -3.78
CA SER A 419 3.70 6.89 -2.52
C SER A 419 2.77 7.32 -1.40
N ASN A 420 2.55 6.43 -0.44
CA ASN A 420 1.84 6.77 0.81
C ASN A 420 2.69 7.72 1.70
N LYS A 421 3.98 7.92 1.36
CA LYS A 421 4.91 8.83 2.04
C LYS A 421 5.13 10.16 1.31
N ALA A 422 4.49 10.38 0.16
CA ALA A 422 4.71 11.62 -0.61
C ALA A 422 4.40 12.85 0.23
N PHE A 423 3.30 12.81 0.98
CA PHE A 423 2.95 13.89 1.90
C PHE A 423 3.99 14.06 3.01
N GLU A 424 4.38 12.99 3.70
CA GLU A 424 5.40 13.02 4.76
C GLU A 424 6.73 13.61 4.27
N ILE A 425 7.16 13.27 3.05
CA ILE A 425 8.39 13.79 2.45
C ILE A 425 8.24 15.28 2.12
N LEU A 426 7.13 15.68 1.48
CA LEU A 426 6.88 17.09 1.17
C LEU A 426 6.79 17.93 2.45
N HIS A 427 6.17 17.38 3.49
CA HIS A 427 6.06 18.03 4.79
C HIS A 427 7.42 18.16 5.48
N ALA A 428 8.23 17.10 5.50
CA ALA A 428 9.60 17.13 6.01
C ALA A 428 10.54 18.08 5.23
N GLN A 429 10.18 18.45 4.00
CA GLN A 429 10.90 19.42 3.16
C GLN A 429 10.36 20.85 3.31
N ASP A 430 9.62 21.14 4.39
CA ASP A 430 9.04 22.46 4.67
C ASP A 430 8.08 22.97 3.58
N CYS A 431 7.46 22.09 2.76
CA CYS A 431 6.58 22.51 1.67
C CYS A 431 5.46 23.44 2.17
N LEU A 432 4.88 23.15 3.34
CA LEU A 432 3.84 24.00 3.94
C LEU A 432 4.35 25.42 4.21
N LYS A 433 5.58 25.57 4.70
CA LYS A 433 6.20 26.88 4.93
C LYS A 433 6.33 27.70 3.64
N TYR A 434 6.67 27.04 2.52
CA TYR A 434 6.69 27.69 1.21
C TYR A 434 5.28 28.07 0.74
N ILE A 435 4.28 27.19 0.92
CA ILE A 435 2.88 27.49 0.60
C ILE A 435 2.39 28.70 1.42
N VAL A 436 2.67 28.73 2.72
CA VAL A 436 2.34 29.85 3.61
C VAL A 436 3.02 31.14 3.16
N SER A 437 4.31 31.07 2.81
CA SER A 437 5.05 32.23 2.29
C SER A 437 4.46 32.75 0.98
N LEU A 438 4.10 31.86 0.04
CA LEU A 438 3.39 32.24 -1.19
C LEU A 438 2.02 32.82 -0.87
N MET A 439 1.28 32.23 0.08
CA MET A 439 0.00 32.75 0.51
C MET A 439 0.13 34.17 1.05
N TYR A 440 1.23 34.55 1.71
CA TYR A 440 1.46 35.95 2.09
C TYR A 440 1.88 36.87 0.94
N ASN A 441 2.71 36.38 0.02
CA ASN A 441 3.50 37.26 -0.84
C ASN A 441 3.20 37.18 -2.35
N CYS A 442 2.45 36.18 -2.80
CA CYS A 442 2.16 36.03 -4.23
C CYS A 442 1.23 37.13 -4.77
N ASP A 443 1.34 37.39 -6.08
CA ASP A 443 0.44 38.30 -6.78
C ASP A 443 -0.96 37.69 -6.94
N ASN A 444 -1.97 38.55 -7.11
CA ASN A 444 -3.37 38.13 -7.28
C ASN A 444 -3.59 37.20 -8.49
N VAL A 445 -2.66 37.17 -9.45
CA VAL A 445 -2.71 36.31 -10.64
C VAL A 445 -2.61 34.82 -10.28
N ILE A 446 -1.78 34.47 -9.29
CA ILE A 446 -1.52 33.06 -8.93
C ILE A 446 -2.13 32.66 -7.59
N VAL A 447 -2.75 33.60 -6.88
CA VAL A 447 -3.29 33.39 -5.53
C VAL A 447 -4.31 32.25 -5.47
N SER A 448 -5.14 32.12 -6.52
CA SER A 448 -6.09 31.00 -6.68
C SER A 448 -5.37 29.64 -6.74
N SER A 449 -4.29 29.53 -7.52
CA SER A 449 -3.48 28.30 -7.59
C SER A 449 -2.75 28.00 -6.28
N VAL A 450 -2.35 29.02 -5.54
CA VAL A 450 -1.77 28.86 -4.20
C VAL A 450 -2.84 28.36 -3.22
N ALA A 451 -4.05 28.92 -3.24
CA ALA A 451 -5.17 28.44 -2.44
C ALA A 451 -5.59 27.01 -2.78
N TYR A 452 -5.63 26.67 -4.07
CA TYR A 452 -5.83 25.30 -4.55
C TYR A 452 -4.81 24.33 -3.94
N THR A 453 -3.52 24.70 -4.02
CA THR A 453 -2.41 23.90 -3.49
C THR A 453 -2.53 23.72 -1.98
N ALA A 454 -2.78 24.82 -1.25
CA ALA A 454 -2.95 24.81 0.19
C ALA A 454 -4.14 23.96 0.64
N MET A 455 -5.30 24.12 -0.01
CA MET A 455 -6.50 23.32 0.25
C MET A 455 -6.21 21.83 0.10
N HIS A 456 -5.58 21.40 -1.00
CA HIS A 456 -5.25 19.98 -1.21
C HIS A 456 -4.20 19.48 -0.23
N TYR A 457 -3.20 20.29 0.09
CA TYR A 457 -2.17 19.95 1.07
C TYR A 457 -2.80 19.67 2.45
N VAL A 458 -3.66 20.57 2.92
CA VAL A 458 -4.40 20.40 4.18
C VAL A 458 -5.37 19.23 4.10
N HIS A 459 -6.11 19.06 3.01
CA HIS A 459 -7.08 17.98 2.86
C HIS A 459 -6.44 16.58 2.96
N ILE A 460 -5.29 16.39 2.31
CA ILE A 460 -4.60 15.11 2.26
C ILE A 460 -3.85 14.84 3.57
N GLY A 461 -3.21 15.87 4.12
CA GLY A 461 -2.25 15.69 5.19
C GLY A 461 -2.64 16.26 6.54
N PHE A 462 -3.90 16.66 6.76
CA PHE A 462 -4.37 17.30 7.99
C PHE A 462 -3.79 16.69 9.28
N GLN A 463 -3.78 15.36 9.37
CA GLN A 463 -3.31 14.62 10.54
C GLN A 463 -1.80 14.69 10.82
N TYR A 464 -1.01 15.15 9.85
CA TYR A 464 0.44 15.24 9.92
C TYR A 464 0.93 16.68 10.17
N ILE A 465 0.09 17.68 9.96
CA ILE A 465 0.45 19.08 10.08
C ILE A 465 0.35 19.49 11.55
N LEU A 466 1.35 20.18 12.07
CA LEU A 466 1.33 20.66 13.44
C LEU A 466 0.27 21.76 13.60
N LYS A 467 -0.30 21.84 14.79
CA LYS A 467 -1.33 22.83 15.14
C LYS A 467 -0.85 24.26 14.87
N GLU A 468 0.40 24.57 15.19
CA GLU A 468 1.00 25.89 15.00
C GLU A 468 1.05 26.27 13.50
N GLU A 469 1.32 25.30 12.63
CA GLU A 469 1.38 25.51 11.18
C GLU A 469 -0.03 25.69 10.57
N ILE A 470 -1.02 24.96 11.09
CA ILE A 470 -2.45 25.15 10.72
C ILE A 470 -2.90 26.58 11.09
N ILE A 471 -2.51 27.07 12.27
CA ILE A 471 -2.79 28.45 12.70
C ILE A 471 -2.08 29.46 11.79
N GLU A 472 -0.82 29.21 11.41
CA GLU A 472 -0.07 30.10 10.53
C GLU A 472 -0.71 30.19 9.14
N LEU A 473 -1.08 29.06 8.55
CA LEU A 473 -1.78 29.00 7.26
C LEU A 473 -3.16 29.66 7.33
N THR A 474 -3.87 29.52 8.45
CA THR A 474 -5.15 30.22 8.68
C THR A 474 -4.97 31.72 8.65
N ASN A 475 -3.97 32.24 9.37
CA ASN A 475 -3.66 33.67 9.35
C ASN A 475 -3.24 34.15 7.95
N ALA A 476 -2.45 33.37 7.23
CA ALA A 476 -2.04 33.70 5.86
C ALA A 476 -3.24 33.77 4.91
N THR A 477 -4.17 32.82 5.04
CA THR A 477 -5.37 32.75 4.21
C THR A 477 -6.32 33.92 4.50
N ILE A 478 -6.56 34.26 5.77
CA ILE A 478 -7.47 35.34 6.17
C ILE A 478 -6.94 36.72 5.77
N LYS A 479 -5.61 36.93 5.78
CA LYS A 479 -5.03 38.19 5.33
C LYS A 479 -5.22 38.44 3.83
N ARG A 480 -5.60 37.42 3.05
CA ARG A 480 -5.99 37.60 1.66
C ARG A 480 -7.45 37.99 1.56
N ASN A 481 -7.73 39.01 0.74
CA ASN A 481 -9.07 39.33 0.32
C ASN A 481 -9.56 38.20 -0.60
N PHE A 482 -10.25 37.21 -0.04
CA PHE A 482 -10.85 36.14 -0.83
C PHE A 482 -12.24 36.56 -1.33
N SER A 483 -12.55 36.17 -2.57
CA SER A 483 -13.87 36.27 -3.15
C SER A 483 -14.53 34.88 -3.17
N PHE A 484 -15.85 34.85 -3.32
CA PHE A 484 -16.59 33.60 -3.52
C PHE A 484 -16.60 33.16 -5.00
N GLU A 485 -15.86 33.83 -5.88
CA GLU A 485 -15.72 33.43 -7.29
C GLU A 485 -14.86 32.16 -7.42
N ASP A 486 -13.94 31.93 -6.48
CA ASP A 486 -13.11 30.73 -6.40
C ASP A 486 -13.39 29.95 -5.11
N SER A 487 -13.91 28.73 -5.29
CA SER A 487 -14.22 27.80 -4.22
C SER A 487 -13.04 27.38 -3.34
N TYR A 488 -11.78 27.50 -3.81
CA TYR A 488 -10.62 26.95 -3.10
C TYR A 488 -10.35 27.65 -1.78
N PHE A 489 -10.55 28.97 -1.70
CA PHE A 489 -10.35 29.73 -0.47
C PHE A 489 -11.35 29.32 0.62
N ILE A 490 -12.64 29.29 0.27
CA ILE A 490 -13.67 28.95 1.24
C ILE A 490 -13.55 27.48 1.69
N TRP A 491 -13.13 26.57 0.82
CA TRP A 491 -12.85 25.19 1.21
C TRP A 491 -11.59 25.05 2.05
N LEU A 492 -10.54 25.81 1.78
CA LEU A 492 -9.37 25.87 2.66
C LEU A 492 -9.77 26.33 4.06
N LEU A 493 -10.55 27.41 4.19
CA LEU A 493 -11.08 27.87 5.48
C LEU A 493 -11.99 26.83 6.15
N ALA A 494 -12.79 26.10 5.38
CA ALA A 494 -13.61 25.01 5.89
C ALA A 494 -12.77 23.86 6.48
N LEU A 495 -11.69 23.48 5.81
CA LEU A 495 -10.77 22.46 6.33
C LEU A 495 -10.07 22.95 7.60
N LEU A 496 -9.55 24.18 7.59
CA LEU A 496 -8.84 24.80 8.73
C LEU A 496 -9.76 25.00 9.94
N SER A 497 -11.06 25.26 9.72
CA SER A 497 -12.06 25.39 10.80
C SER A 497 -12.27 24.11 11.62
N SER A 498 -11.81 22.96 11.11
CA SER A 498 -11.84 21.70 11.87
C SER A 498 -10.85 21.69 13.05
N GLU A 499 -9.83 22.56 13.03
CA GLU A 499 -8.92 22.76 14.16
C GLU A 499 -9.46 23.86 15.08
N ILE A 500 -9.82 23.49 16.32
CA ILE A 500 -10.45 24.40 17.31
C ILE A 500 -9.61 25.65 17.54
N SER A 501 -8.28 25.49 17.51
CA SER A 501 -7.34 26.59 17.73
C SER A 501 -7.40 27.68 16.66
N CYS A 502 -7.99 27.38 15.49
CA CYS A 502 -8.16 28.34 14.40
C CYS A 502 -9.42 29.21 14.54
N HIS A 503 -10.37 28.82 15.40
CA HIS A 503 -11.69 29.46 15.49
C HIS A 503 -11.58 30.96 15.74
N ILE A 504 -10.71 31.39 16.65
CA ILE A 504 -10.58 32.81 17.02
C ILE A 504 -10.21 33.70 15.83
N TYR A 505 -9.43 33.18 14.89
CA TYR A 505 -8.96 33.94 13.72
C TYR A 505 -10.07 34.04 12.67
N LEU A 506 -10.87 32.99 12.53
CA LEU A 506 -11.98 32.89 11.58
C LEU A 506 -13.14 33.83 11.92
N TYR A 507 -13.20 34.42 13.11
CA TYR A 507 -14.29 35.32 13.51
C TYR A 507 -14.43 36.52 12.56
N SER A 508 -13.32 36.98 11.98
CA SER A 508 -13.28 38.08 11.03
C SER A 508 -14.01 37.79 9.71
N VAL A 509 -14.09 36.52 9.29
CA VAL A 509 -14.70 36.13 8.02
C VAL A 509 -16.16 35.70 8.14
N ILE A 510 -16.65 35.45 9.37
CA ILE A 510 -18.03 35.00 9.61
C ILE A 510 -19.10 35.97 9.08
N PRO A 511 -19.00 37.29 9.25
CA PRO A 511 -19.98 38.22 8.69
C PRO A 511 -20.14 38.05 7.17
N LEU A 512 -19.04 37.92 6.44
CA LEU A 512 -19.04 37.73 4.99
C LEU A 512 -19.69 36.39 4.59
N ILE A 513 -19.41 35.32 5.34
CA ILE A 513 -20.01 34.00 5.11
C ILE A 513 -21.53 34.02 5.33
N ILE A 514 -21.98 34.69 6.39
CA ILE A 514 -23.41 34.81 6.68
C ILE A 514 -24.10 35.64 5.60
N ASP A 515 -23.54 36.80 5.25
CA ASP A 515 -24.09 37.66 4.20
C ASP A 515 -24.22 36.89 2.86
N TYR A 516 -23.17 36.12 2.49
CA TYR A 516 -23.17 35.29 1.28
C TYR A 516 -24.25 34.20 1.29
N LEU A 517 -24.47 33.53 2.43
CA LEU A 517 -25.53 32.52 2.56
C LEU A 517 -26.93 33.15 2.39
N TYR A 518 -27.15 34.33 2.97
CA TYR A 518 -28.42 35.04 2.83
C TYR A 518 -28.66 35.50 1.38
N GLU A 519 -27.67 36.09 0.73
CA GLU A 519 -27.76 36.51 -0.68
C GLU A 519 -28.09 35.32 -1.61
N ASN A 520 -27.43 34.17 -1.40
CA ASN A 520 -27.68 32.96 -2.18
C ASN A 520 -28.98 32.22 -1.78
N SER A 521 -29.57 32.55 -0.62
CA SER A 521 -30.88 32.01 -0.23
C SER A 521 -32.05 32.73 -0.90
N ILE A 522 -31.83 33.96 -1.37
CA ILE A 522 -32.83 34.75 -2.11
C ILE A 522 -32.94 34.25 -3.56
N ASN A 523 -31.82 33.85 -4.17
CA ASN A 523 -31.75 33.29 -5.52
C ASN A 523 -31.80 31.75 -5.52
N ASP A 524 -31.99 31.09 -6.66
CA ASP A 524 -31.85 29.63 -6.74
C ASP A 524 -30.42 29.22 -6.32
N ILE A 525 -30.31 28.17 -5.50
CA ILE A 525 -29.04 27.66 -4.97
C ILE A 525 -28.21 27.13 -6.15
N THR A 526 -27.30 27.96 -6.64
CA THR A 526 -26.43 27.68 -7.80
C THR A 526 -24.98 27.46 -7.38
N SER A 527 -24.49 28.19 -6.36
CA SER A 527 -23.15 28.08 -5.79
C SER A 527 -23.03 26.98 -4.71
N ILE A 528 -23.31 25.75 -5.12
CA ILE A 528 -23.47 24.59 -4.23
C ILE A 528 -22.19 24.30 -3.42
N ILE A 529 -21.03 24.42 -4.06
CA ILE A 529 -19.72 24.08 -3.50
C ILE A 529 -19.36 25.05 -2.37
N GLU A 530 -19.57 26.34 -2.60
CA GLU A 530 -19.27 27.43 -1.68
C GLU A 530 -20.24 27.41 -0.49
N ILE A 531 -21.54 27.22 -0.76
CA ILE A 531 -22.56 27.12 0.29
C ILE A 531 -22.26 25.97 1.25
N THR A 532 -21.81 24.82 0.72
CA THR A 532 -21.42 23.67 1.55
C THR A 532 -20.24 24.00 2.46
N ALA A 533 -19.21 24.66 1.94
CA ALA A 533 -18.05 25.09 2.72
C ALA A 533 -18.45 26.11 3.80
N CYS A 534 -19.29 27.09 3.46
CA CYS A 534 -19.84 28.07 4.39
C CYS A 534 -20.56 27.43 5.57
N ILE A 535 -21.46 26.47 5.30
CA ILE A 535 -22.22 25.78 6.36
C ILE A 535 -21.27 24.97 7.25
N ARG A 536 -20.27 24.29 6.67
CA ARG A 536 -19.25 23.54 7.42
C ARG A 536 -18.43 24.44 8.35
N ILE A 537 -17.99 25.60 7.87
CA ILE A 537 -17.28 26.60 8.71
C ILE A 537 -18.15 27.00 9.90
N LEU A 538 -19.41 27.37 9.64
CA LEU A 538 -20.33 27.75 10.70
C LEU A 538 -20.55 26.59 11.68
N ALA A 539 -20.82 25.39 11.19
CA ALA A 539 -21.06 24.21 12.02
C ALA A 539 -19.88 23.93 12.97
N ASN A 540 -18.64 24.02 12.46
CA ASN A 540 -17.43 23.81 13.24
C ASN A 540 -17.25 24.82 14.37
N ILE A 541 -17.66 26.07 14.17
CA ILE A 541 -17.32 27.18 15.07
C ILE A 541 -18.47 27.50 16.03
N VAL A 542 -19.74 27.28 15.67
CA VAL A 542 -20.91 27.63 16.53
C VAL A 542 -20.92 26.91 17.88
N GLN A 543 -20.15 25.85 18.06
CA GLN A 543 -20.00 25.13 19.33
C GLN A 543 -19.12 25.85 20.37
N GLU A 544 -18.60 27.03 20.03
CA GLU A 544 -17.77 27.84 20.92
C GLU A 544 -18.49 28.20 22.23
N THR A 545 -17.74 28.25 23.34
CA THR A 545 -18.33 28.28 24.70
C THR A 545 -18.92 29.62 25.11
N SER A 546 -18.53 30.73 24.48
CA SER A 546 -19.06 32.08 24.78
C SER A 546 -20.46 32.29 24.21
N GLY A 547 -20.87 31.50 23.22
CA GLY A 547 -22.14 31.62 22.51
C GLY A 547 -22.30 32.91 21.68
N ARG A 548 -21.27 33.75 21.59
CA ARG A 548 -21.25 35.00 20.81
C ARG A 548 -21.50 34.73 19.33
N LEU A 549 -20.89 33.72 18.75
CA LEU A 549 -21.03 33.43 17.32
C LEU A 549 -22.36 32.76 17.01
N ALA A 550 -22.78 31.80 17.84
CA ALA A 550 -24.11 31.23 17.73
C ALA A 550 -25.18 32.33 17.82
N LYS A 551 -25.01 33.29 18.74
CA LYS A 551 -25.89 34.44 18.86
C LYS A 551 -25.82 35.35 17.63
N TYR A 552 -24.63 35.62 17.09
CA TYR A 552 -24.48 36.43 15.88
C TYR A 552 -25.16 35.81 14.66
N LEU A 553 -25.13 34.47 14.52
CA LEU A 553 -25.83 33.75 13.48
C LEU A 553 -27.36 33.81 13.67
N LEU A 554 -27.83 33.65 14.90
CA LEU A 554 -29.27 33.57 15.21
C LEU A 554 -29.97 34.94 15.31
N GLU A 555 -29.25 35.97 15.77
CA GLU A 555 -29.76 37.32 16.06
C GLU A 555 -28.99 38.39 15.26
N ASN A 556 -28.70 38.11 13.98
CA ASN A 556 -27.99 39.07 13.14
C ASN A 556 -28.82 40.34 12.92
N SER A 557 -28.29 41.52 13.27
CA SER A 557 -28.99 42.79 13.09
C SER A 557 -29.42 43.12 11.64
N LYS A 558 -28.76 42.52 10.64
CA LYS A 558 -29.10 42.71 9.21
C LYS A 558 -30.29 41.87 8.76
N TYR A 559 -30.59 40.76 9.44
CA TYR A 559 -31.55 39.76 8.98
C TYR A 559 -32.58 39.44 10.05
N SER A 560 -33.87 39.48 9.68
CA SER A 560 -34.93 39.13 10.62
C SER A 560 -34.92 37.64 10.97
N LEU A 561 -35.54 37.27 12.09
CA LEU A 561 -35.77 35.87 12.46
C LEU A 561 -36.53 35.09 11.37
N SER A 562 -37.43 35.77 10.65
CA SER A 562 -38.13 35.20 9.49
C SER A 562 -37.16 34.87 8.35
N ASN A 563 -36.19 35.75 8.07
CA ASN A 563 -35.18 35.50 7.03
C ASN A 563 -34.33 34.27 7.40
N LEU A 564 -33.92 34.16 8.67
CA LEU A 564 -33.18 32.98 9.16
C LEU A 564 -33.98 31.68 8.97
N LYS A 565 -35.28 31.72 9.31
CA LYS A 565 -36.17 30.58 9.11
C LYS A 565 -36.28 30.18 7.63
N ILE A 566 -36.36 31.16 6.73
CA ILE A 566 -36.39 30.91 5.27
C ILE A 566 -35.08 30.27 4.82
N LEU A 567 -33.93 30.84 5.22
CA LEU A 567 -32.60 30.32 4.89
C LEU A 567 -32.46 28.85 5.33
N LEU A 568 -32.68 28.55 6.61
CA LEU A 568 -32.50 27.21 7.15
C LEU A 568 -33.46 26.19 6.53
N ASN A 569 -34.73 26.56 6.29
CA ASN A 569 -35.67 25.66 5.60
C ASN A 569 -35.24 25.40 4.15
N LYS A 570 -34.76 26.42 3.42
CA LYS A 570 -34.27 26.25 2.05
C LYS A 570 -33.06 25.32 1.99
N LEU A 571 -32.14 25.44 2.94
CA LEU A 571 -30.99 24.55 3.05
C LEU A 571 -31.38 23.11 3.44
N LEU A 572 -32.31 22.93 4.37
CA LEU A 572 -32.84 21.62 4.77
C LEU A 572 -33.64 20.93 3.66
N LEU A 573 -34.31 21.68 2.80
CA LEU A 573 -35.07 21.17 1.65
C LEU A 573 -34.27 21.17 0.35
N CYS A 574 -32.98 21.51 0.40
CA CYS A 574 -32.12 21.56 -0.78
C CYS A 574 -32.05 20.19 -1.45
N GLN A 575 -32.09 20.15 -2.79
CA GLN A 575 -32.00 18.89 -3.55
C GLN A 575 -30.68 18.15 -3.29
N TYR A 576 -29.61 18.88 -2.97
CA TYR A 576 -28.29 18.33 -2.73
C TYR A 576 -28.14 17.78 -1.31
N VAL A 577 -27.88 16.47 -1.24
CA VAL A 577 -27.78 15.71 0.02
C VAL A 577 -26.70 16.26 0.96
N HIS A 578 -25.56 16.67 0.42
CA HIS A 578 -24.44 17.15 1.22
C HIS A 578 -24.78 18.48 1.92
N ILE A 579 -25.48 19.42 1.26
CA ILE A 579 -25.97 20.65 1.89
C ILE A 579 -26.90 20.33 3.05
N ARG A 580 -27.85 19.40 2.87
CA ARG A 580 -28.75 18.98 3.96
C ARG A 580 -27.97 18.40 5.15
N LYS A 581 -26.96 17.56 4.90
CA LYS A 581 -26.11 16.96 5.95
C LYS A 581 -25.34 18.03 6.75
N GLU A 582 -24.68 18.96 6.06
CA GLU A 582 -23.98 20.06 6.75
C GLU A 582 -24.95 20.93 7.55
N THR A 583 -26.13 21.19 7.00
CA THR A 583 -27.16 22.00 7.67
C THR A 583 -27.70 21.31 8.92
N LEU A 584 -27.97 20.00 8.84
CA LEU A 584 -28.36 19.19 9.98
C LEU A 584 -27.27 19.17 11.06
N TRP A 585 -26.00 19.15 10.66
CA TRP A 585 -24.89 19.22 11.60
C TRP A 585 -24.80 20.59 12.30
N LEU A 586 -24.90 21.69 11.54
CA LEU A 586 -24.97 23.05 12.08
C LEU A 586 -26.11 23.20 13.10
N ILE A 587 -27.33 22.79 12.71
CA ILE A 587 -28.50 22.86 13.58
C ILE A 587 -28.33 21.95 14.80
N GLY A 588 -27.78 20.75 14.61
CA GLY A 588 -27.47 19.83 15.70
C GLY A 588 -26.53 20.46 16.73
N ASN A 589 -25.49 21.16 16.31
CA ASN A 589 -24.58 21.87 17.21
C ASN A 589 -25.29 23.02 17.94
N LEU A 590 -26.19 23.75 17.28
CA LEU A 590 -26.98 24.82 17.91
C LEU A 590 -28.00 24.26 18.93
N TYR A 591 -28.67 23.15 18.61
CA TYR A 591 -29.61 22.47 19.52
C TYR A 591 -28.92 21.90 20.77
N ASN A 592 -27.66 21.47 20.63
CA ASN A 592 -26.87 20.91 21.71
C ASN A 592 -25.96 21.94 22.38
N HIS A 593 -26.06 23.22 21.98
CA HIS A 593 -25.18 24.29 22.45
C HIS A 593 -25.23 24.50 23.98
N ASN A 594 -24.12 24.91 24.59
CA ASN A 594 -24.04 25.05 26.06
C ASN A 594 -24.96 26.17 26.61
N SER A 595 -25.18 27.23 25.83
CA SER A 595 -26.12 28.31 26.18
C SER A 595 -27.59 27.90 25.99
N VAL A 596 -28.38 28.04 27.05
CA VAL A 596 -29.83 27.78 27.06
C VAL A 596 -30.58 28.75 26.13
N ASP A 597 -30.11 29.98 26.00
CA ASP A 597 -30.77 30.98 25.15
C ASP A 597 -30.65 30.60 23.66
N ILE A 598 -29.46 30.16 23.23
CA ILE A 598 -29.23 29.66 21.87
C ILE A 598 -30.14 28.48 21.54
N LYS A 599 -30.28 27.55 22.49
CA LYS A 599 -31.17 26.38 22.35
C LYS A 599 -32.63 26.80 22.16
N LYS A 600 -33.12 27.77 22.94
CA LYS A 600 -34.49 28.28 22.81
C LYS A 600 -34.71 28.94 21.45
N ILE A 601 -33.81 29.81 21.03
CA ILE A 601 -33.95 30.54 19.76
C ILE A 601 -34.00 29.57 18.58
N ILE A 602 -33.10 28.58 18.50
CA ILE A 602 -33.12 27.65 17.37
C ILE A 602 -34.37 26.75 17.37
N GLN A 603 -34.90 26.39 18.54
CA GLN A 603 -36.14 25.63 18.69
C GLN A 603 -37.38 26.43 18.26
N GLU A 604 -37.35 27.77 18.34
CA GLU A 604 -38.39 28.64 17.80
C GLU A 604 -38.32 28.77 16.27
N VAL A 605 -37.10 28.73 15.71
CA VAL A 605 -36.85 28.87 14.26
C VAL A 605 -37.20 27.60 13.49
N ILE A 606 -36.71 26.45 13.94
CA ILE A 606 -36.92 25.14 13.31
C ILE A 606 -37.61 24.21 14.31
N SER A 607 -38.66 23.51 13.90
CA SER A 607 -39.33 22.53 14.76
C SER A 607 -38.67 21.16 14.66
N GLU A 608 -38.77 20.38 15.74
CA GLU A 608 -38.26 19.01 15.79
C GLU A 608 -38.89 18.09 14.73
N SER A 609 -40.15 18.37 14.34
CA SER A 609 -40.86 17.66 13.27
C SER A 609 -40.18 17.81 11.90
N VAL A 610 -39.75 19.04 11.55
CA VAL A 610 -39.06 19.32 10.28
C VAL A 610 -37.69 18.62 10.25
N LEU A 611 -36.99 18.58 11.39
CA LEU A 611 -35.72 17.87 11.51
C LEU A 611 -35.90 16.36 11.33
N LYS A 612 -36.88 15.75 12.02
CA LYS A 612 -37.18 14.31 11.89
C LYS A 612 -37.51 13.93 10.45
N GLN A 613 -38.34 14.73 9.77
CA GLN A 613 -38.69 14.51 8.38
C GLN A 613 -37.49 14.64 7.44
N THR A 614 -36.63 15.65 7.64
CA THR A 614 -35.44 15.87 6.83
C THR A 614 -34.40 14.77 7.02
N VAL A 615 -34.22 14.27 8.25
CA VAL A 615 -33.36 13.13 8.57
C VAL A 615 -33.83 11.87 7.85
N LEU A 616 -35.14 11.55 7.93
CA LEU A 616 -35.73 10.41 7.22
C LEU A 616 -35.51 10.51 5.70
N TYR A 617 -35.81 11.66 5.11
CA TYR A 617 -35.62 11.90 3.67
C TYR A 617 -34.13 11.80 3.26
N THR A 618 -33.22 12.25 4.11
CA THR A 618 -31.77 12.18 3.86
C THR A 618 -31.21 10.76 3.98
N ILE A 619 -31.82 9.90 4.80
CA ILE A 619 -31.45 8.48 4.94
C ILE A 619 -32.04 7.63 3.82
N GLN A 620 -33.29 7.88 3.41
CA GLN A 620 -34.00 7.09 2.38
C GLN A 620 -33.39 7.20 0.99
N GLN A 621 -32.68 8.28 0.66
CA GLN A 621 -31.95 8.41 -0.62
C GLN A 621 -30.71 7.49 -0.76
N TYR A 622 -30.42 6.64 0.24
CA TYR A 622 -29.33 5.66 0.22
C TYR A 622 -29.82 4.19 0.21
N GLN A 623 -31.13 3.96 0.21
CA GLN A 623 -31.75 2.67 -0.13
C GLN A 623 -32.17 2.72 -1.60
#